data_AF-A0A2M7JZL8-F1
#
_entry.id   AF-A0A2M7JZL8-F1
#
_cell.length_a   1.000
_cell.length_b   1.000
_cell.length_c   1.000
_cell.angle_alpha   90.00
_cell.angle_beta   90.00
_cell.angle_gamma   90.00
#
_symmetry.space_group_name_H-M   'P 1'
#
loop_
_entity.id
_entity.type
_entity.pdbx_description
1 polymer ?
#
loop_
_entity_poly.entity_id
_entity_poly.type
_entity_poly.pdbx_seq_one_letter_code
_entity_poly.pdbx_strand_id
1 'polypeptide(L)'
;MSRVVRPFRVVHEAKASHYKARYSMKVLFIAAEASPLARVGGLAEVVSSLPRALTTLGHEVRLILPNYGCIKVLSPRSKVKELAALNPRPRTSDIGPLKVSFMGRSEPATLKMTTLKEEIPVYLVENDQYFGGPEVYTDNDLERFLFFSLAIPGILSRLDWRPDIIHCHDWHTSLVPLWLKEIGCVFPTVFTIHNLAYQGAFNQQFLAVSGLSKVWQKHIPNDAPTPSLNFMSQGILLANIVTTVSPTYAAEILTPEYGEGLEHLLRYRQKELYGIVNGIDYEEYNPASDHYLVTNYNSSTVEKRVANKIALQKKANLPQDVDVPLIGMVSRLDEQKGFDLLLPAMESLMGKTKIQFVILGKGREYYQELLREAEQKYPDRVAVFVTFDDSLAHLIYGGSDMFLLPSRFEPCGLGQLIAMRYGAIPVVRHTGGLADTVQDTDANIEKGNGFVFQDYHPASLIEAVKRAEGFFYHKDAWQKLMKRNMLLDFSWEASAKMYQDIYRKAIKRQK
;
A
#
# COMPACT_ATOMS: atom_id res chain seq x y z
N MET A 1 -11.85 -28.87 38.01
CA MET A 1 -12.93 -28.49 37.08
C MET A 1 -12.32 -27.77 35.90
N SER A 2 -12.00 -28.53 34.85
CA SER A 2 -11.32 -28.12 33.62
C SER A 2 -12.34 -27.63 32.59
N ARG A 3 -12.19 -26.40 32.08
CA ARG A 3 -12.86 -25.96 30.85
C ARG A 3 -11.87 -26.02 29.70
N VAL A 4 -12.11 -26.99 28.83
CA VAL A 4 -11.38 -27.27 27.59
C VAL A 4 -11.69 -26.17 26.58
N VAL A 5 -10.66 -25.45 26.14
CA VAL A 5 -10.69 -24.56 24.98
C VAL A 5 -10.62 -25.43 23.72
N ARG A 6 -11.62 -25.32 22.83
CA ARG A 6 -11.62 -26.05 21.54
C ARG A 6 -10.69 -25.36 20.55
N PRO A 7 -9.87 -26.11 19.79
CA PRO A 7 -9.01 -25.53 18.76
C PRO A 7 -9.80 -25.15 17.49
N PHE A 8 -9.38 -24.06 16.86
CA PHE A 8 -9.87 -23.61 15.55
C PHE A 8 -9.58 -24.67 14.48
N ARG A 9 -10.62 -25.10 13.76
CA ARG A 9 -10.53 -26.10 12.70
C ARG A 9 -10.11 -25.39 11.40
N VAL A 10 -8.87 -25.59 10.99
CA VAL A 10 -8.40 -25.28 9.63
C VAL A 10 -9.09 -26.27 8.68
N VAL A 11 -9.84 -25.76 7.70
CA VAL A 11 -10.50 -26.59 6.69
C VAL A 11 -9.61 -26.62 5.45
N HIS A 12 -8.98 -27.77 5.19
CA HIS A 12 -8.32 -28.06 3.91
C HIS A 12 -9.28 -28.73 2.93
N GLU A 13 -9.22 -28.22 1.69
CA GLU A 13 -9.56 -28.80 0.38
C GLU A 13 -10.86 -29.59 0.15
N ALA A 14 -11.66 -29.09 -0.80
CA ALA A 14 -12.46 -29.93 -1.68
C ALA A 14 -12.59 -29.31 -3.09
N LYS A 15 -11.98 -30.02 -4.05
CA LYS A 15 -12.31 -30.25 -5.47
C LYS A 15 -12.79 -29.06 -6.32
N ALA A 16 -11.97 -28.76 -7.32
CA ALA A 16 -12.33 -27.99 -8.51
C ALA A 16 -13.45 -28.67 -9.31
N SER A 17 -14.63 -28.03 -9.35
CA SER A 17 -15.63 -28.27 -10.39
C SER A 17 -16.49 -27.01 -10.59
N HIS A 18 -16.26 -26.35 -11.73
CA HIS A 18 -17.26 -25.58 -12.51
C HIS A 18 -18.21 -24.65 -11.71
N TYR A 19 -17.69 -23.56 -11.15
CA TYR A 19 -18.50 -22.42 -10.68
C TYR A 19 -18.57 -21.31 -11.74
N LYS A 20 -19.25 -21.55 -12.87
CA LYS A 20 -19.62 -20.51 -13.85
C LYS A 20 -21.02 -19.97 -13.52
N ALA A 21 -21.08 -19.14 -12.49
CA ALA A 21 -22.02 -18.03 -12.27
C ALA A 21 -21.76 -17.45 -10.86
N ARG A 22 -20.62 -16.78 -10.65
CA ARG A 22 -20.36 -16.03 -9.41
C ARG A 22 -20.52 -14.54 -9.73
N TYR A 23 -21.45 -13.88 -9.04
CA TYR A 23 -21.82 -12.48 -9.18
C TYR A 23 -20.66 -11.57 -9.62
N SER A 24 -20.68 -11.16 -10.88
CA SER A 24 -19.87 -10.03 -11.34
C SER A 24 -20.40 -8.76 -10.68
N MET A 25 -19.50 -7.87 -10.26
CA MET A 25 -19.82 -6.61 -9.57
C MET A 25 -19.12 -5.49 -10.32
N LYS A 26 -19.77 -4.33 -10.38
CA LYS A 26 -19.22 -3.09 -10.92
C LYS A 26 -18.61 -2.28 -9.78
N VAL A 27 -17.29 -2.19 -9.73
CA VAL A 27 -16.55 -1.51 -8.66
C VAL A 27 -15.88 -0.26 -9.20
N LEU A 28 -16.22 0.90 -8.65
CA LEU A 28 -15.58 2.16 -8.97
C LEU A 28 -14.54 2.52 -7.91
N PHE A 29 -13.28 2.53 -8.31
CA PHE A 29 -12.19 3.01 -7.48
C PHE A 29 -12.06 4.52 -7.63
N ILE A 30 -11.92 5.23 -6.52
CA ILE A 30 -11.62 6.66 -6.50
C ILE A 30 -10.38 6.85 -5.64
N ALA A 31 -9.34 7.43 -6.21
CA ALA A 31 -8.05 7.60 -5.55
C ALA A 31 -7.32 8.87 -6.05
N ALA A 32 -6.27 9.26 -5.33
CA ALA A 32 -5.34 10.30 -5.76
C ALA A 32 -4.21 9.76 -6.66
N GLU A 33 -3.87 8.47 -6.55
CA GLU A 33 -2.73 7.87 -7.23
C GLU A 33 -3.09 6.53 -7.88
N ALA A 34 -2.42 6.21 -8.97
CA ALA A 34 -2.40 4.87 -9.57
C ALA A 34 -1.16 4.70 -10.45
N SER A 35 -0.37 3.65 -10.21
CA SER A 35 0.82 3.35 -11.01
C SER A 35 0.45 2.75 -12.38
N PRO A 36 1.03 3.19 -13.52
CA PRO A 36 2.12 4.15 -13.66
C PRO A 36 1.67 5.59 -13.98
N LEU A 37 0.37 5.89 -13.92
CA LEU A 37 -0.17 7.19 -14.33
C LEU A 37 0.27 8.32 -13.37
N ALA A 38 0.09 8.11 -12.07
CA ALA A 38 0.48 9.03 -10.99
C ALA A 38 0.94 8.20 -9.79
N ARG A 39 2.25 8.25 -9.48
CA ARG A 39 2.90 7.38 -8.48
C ARG A 39 3.77 8.20 -7.54
N VAL A 40 3.47 8.13 -6.25
CA VAL A 40 4.29 8.68 -5.15
C VAL A 40 4.54 7.60 -4.10
N GLY A 41 3.51 6.86 -3.69
CA GLY A 41 3.60 5.91 -2.58
C GLY A 41 2.95 4.56 -2.85
N GLY A 42 2.82 3.77 -1.77
CA GLY A 42 2.21 2.43 -1.83
C GLY A 42 0.74 2.44 -2.27
N LEU A 43 0.02 3.55 -2.07
CA LEU A 43 -1.34 3.74 -2.56
C LEU A 43 -1.44 3.49 -4.07
N ALA A 44 -0.49 4.05 -4.85
CA ALA A 44 -0.46 3.90 -6.30
C ALA A 44 -0.40 2.43 -6.75
N GLU A 45 0.33 1.59 -6.00
CA GLU A 45 0.49 0.16 -6.28
C GLU A 45 -0.77 -0.63 -5.93
N VAL A 46 -1.45 -0.28 -4.84
CA VAL A 46 -2.72 -0.93 -4.49
C VAL A 46 -3.78 -0.60 -5.54
N VAL A 47 -3.90 0.67 -5.91
CA VAL A 47 -4.90 1.14 -6.87
C VAL A 47 -4.59 0.67 -8.30
N SER A 48 -3.35 0.29 -8.61
CA SER A 48 -3.03 -0.32 -9.90
C SER A 48 -3.31 -1.82 -9.94
N SER A 49 -2.95 -2.53 -8.86
CA SER A 49 -2.88 -3.99 -8.86
C SER A 49 -4.17 -4.67 -8.39
N LEU A 50 -4.83 -4.13 -7.36
CA LEU A 50 -6.08 -4.69 -6.85
C LEU A 50 -7.21 -4.67 -7.90
N PRO A 51 -7.41 -3.59 -8.68
CA PRO A 51 -8.36 -3.59 -9.79
C PRO A 51 -8.12 -4.69 -10.83
N ARG A 52 -6.86 -4.98 -11.15
CA ARG A 52 -6.50 -6.06 -12.09
C ARG A 52 -6.87 -7.42 -11.52
N ALA A 53 -6.49 -7.70 -10.28
CA ALA A 53 -6.84 -8.95 -9.62
C ALA A 53 -8.37 -9.14 -9.49
N LEU A 54 -9.12 -8.08 -9.19
CA LEU A 54 -10.59 -8.11 -9.18
C LEU A 54 -11.17 -8.39 -10.58
N THR A 55 -10.56 -7.85 -11.63
CA THR A 55 -10.94 -8.13 -13.02
C THR A 55 -10.70 -9.60 -13.38
N THR A 56 -9.57 -10.17 -12.97
CA THR A 56 -9.27 -11.61 -13.10
C THR A 56 -10.30 -12.49 -12.38
N LEU A 57 -10.85 -12.01 -11.24
CA LEU A 57 -11.96 -12.67 -10.54
C LEU A 57 -13.34 -12.50 -11.22
N GLY A 58 -13.42 -11.76 -12.33
CA GLY A 58 -14.62 -11.57 -13.13
C GLY A 58 -15.45 -10.32 -12.79
N HIS A 59 -14.89 -9.37 -12.03
CA HIS A 59 -15.53 -8.09 -11.73
C HIS A 59 -15.25 -7.04 -12.82
N GLU A 60 -16.17 -6.09 -12.98
CA GLU A 60 -15.93 -4.90 -13.81
C GLU A 60 -15.37 -3.78 -12.92
N VAL A 61 -14.14 -3.35 -13.17
CA VAL A 61 -13.52 -2.27 -12.40
C VAL A 61 -13.25 -1.05 -13.28
N ARG A 62 -13.49 0.15 -12.73
CA ARG A 62 -13.11 1.43 -13.32
C ARG A 62 -12.49 2.32 -12.26
N LEU A 63 -11.63 3.24 -12.68
CA LEU A 63 -10.97 4.20 -11.78
C LEU A 63 -11.40 5.63 -12.09
N ILE A 64 -11.43 6.48 -11.07
CA ILE A 64 -11.45 7.94 -11.20
C ILE A 64 -10.22 8.50 -10.47
N LEU A 65 -9.42 9.30 -11.18
CA LEU A 65 -8.25 10.00 -10.65
C LEU A 65 -8.32 11.48 -11.07
N PRO A 66 -7.60 12.38 -10.38
CA PRO A 66 -7.32 13.70 -10.92
C PRO A 66 -6.43 13.64 -12.17
N ASN A 67 -6.62 14.56 -13.12
CA ASN A 67 -5.79 14.65 -14.32
C ASN A 67 -4.53 15.48 -14.06
N TYR A 68 -3.52 14.89 -13.42
CA TYR A 68 -2.25 15.56 -13.17
C TYR A 68 -1.49 15.87 -14.46
N GLY A 69 -0.72 16.96 -14.50
CA GLY A 69 0.10 17.34 -15.65
C GLY A 69 1.18 16.30 -16.03
N CYS A 70 1.55 15.40 -15.11
CA CYS A 70 2.45 14.28 -15.38
C CYS A 70 1.78 13.14 -16.17
N ILE A 71 0.45 13.08 -16.21
CA ILE A 71 -0.31 12.05 -16.94
C ILE A 71 -0.33 12.42 -18.43
N LYS A 72 0.43 11.66 -19.21
CA LYS A 72 0.35 11.75 -20.68
C LYS A 72 -0.89 11.01 -21.17
N VAL A 73 -2.00 11.74 -21.34
CA VAL A 73 -3.20 11.21 -22.00
C VAL A 73 -2.86 11.02 -23.49
N LEU A 74 -2.68 9.77 -23.93
CA LEU A 74 -2.55 9.48 -25.34
C LEU A 74 -3.85 9.93 -26.03
N SER A 75 -3.73 10.89 -26.96
CA SER A 75 -4.88 11.37 -27.71
C SER A 75 -5.59 10.19 -28.39
N PRO A 76 -6.94 10.14 -28.44
CA PRO A 76 -7.69 9.04 -29.05
C PRO A 76 -7.39 8.79 -30.54
N ARG A 77 -6.62 9.65 -31.21
CA ARG A 77 -6.44 9.59 -32.67
C ARG A 77 -5.44 8.55 -33.16
N SER A 78 -4.55 8.03 -32.31
CA SER A 78 -3.44 7.16 -32.77
C SER A 78 -3.67 5.64 -32.62
N LYS A 79 -4.68 5.17 -31.86
CA LYS A 79 -4.98 3.73 -31.71
C LYS A 79 -6.46 3.34 -31.93
N VAL A 80 -7.36 4.29 -32.28
CA VAL A 80 -8.79 4.00 -32.47
C VAL A 80 -9.12 3.19 -33.74
N LYS A 81 -8.16 2.98 -34.65
CA LYS A 81 -8.42 2.17 -35.87
C LYS A 81 -8.44 0.66 -35.67
N GLU A 82 -7.88 0.10 -34.59
CA GLU A 82 -7.81 -1.38 -34.43
C GLU A 82 -8.69 -1.94 -33.30
N LEU A 83 -9.03 -1.18 -32.26
CA LEU A 83 -9.88 -1.67 -31.15
C LEU A 83 -11.39 -1.56 -31.42
N ALA A 84 -11.81 -0.91 -32.51
CA ALA A 84 -13.22 -0.76 -32.88
C ALA A 84 -13.89 -2.06 -33.38
N ALA A 85 -13.12 -3.14 -33.60
CA ALA A 85 -13.63 -4.38 -34.19
C ALA A 85 -14.07 -5.45 -33.17
N LEU A 86 -13.75 -5.32 -31.87
CA LEU A 86 -13.96 -6.41 -30.90
C LEU A 86 -14.92 -6.11 -29.75
N ASN A 87 -15.37 -4.88 -29.54
CA ASN A 87 -16.44 -4.55 -28.59
C ASN A 87 -17.01 -3.14 -28.87
N PRO A 88 -18.33 -2.93 -28.93
CA PRO A 88 -18.90 -1.59 -28.95
C PRO A 88 -18.79 -0.99 -27.54
N ARG A 89 -17.64 -0.39 -27.21
CA ARG A 89 -17.48 0.46 -26.02
C ARG A 89 -17.79 1.93 -26.35
N PRO A 90 -18.27 2.72 -25.36
CA PRO A 90 -19.02 3.95 -25.61
C PRO A 90 -18.15 5.05 -26.20
N ARG A 91 -18.68 5.72 -27.22
CA ARG A 91 -18.19 7.02 -27.67
C ARG A 91 -18.57 8.07 -26.62
N THR A 92 -17.73 8.28 -25.62
CA THR A 92 -17.74 9.55 -24.88
C THR A 92 -16.51 10.33 -25.29
N SER A 93 -16.64 11.04 -26.42
CA SER A 93 -15.94 12.30 -26.63
C SER A 93 -16.10 13.13 -25.36
N ASP A 94 -15.01 13.68 -24.83
CA ASP A 94 -14.91 14.57 -23.66
C ASP A 94 -16.29 14.95 -23.09
N ILE A 95 -16.69 14.33 -21.97
CA ILE A 95 -17.93 14.73 -21.30
C ILE A 95 -17.71 16.19 -20.92
N GLY A 96 -18.37 17.10 -21.64
CA GLY A 96 -18.14 18.55 -21.57
C GLY A 96 -18.22 19.08 -20.13
N PRO A 97 -17.72 20.28 -19.85
CA PRO A 97 -17.44 20.72 -18.48
C PRO A 97 -18.70 20.59 -17.59
N LEU A 98 -18.57 19.83 -16.51
CA LEU A 98 -19.54 19.86 -15.42
C LEU A 98 -19.24 21.07 -14.53
N LYS A 99 -20.27 21.78 -14.11
CA LYS A 99 -20.13 22.91 -13.20
C LYS A 99 -20.15 22.38 -11.77
N VAL A 100 -19.03 22.54 -11.07
CA VAL A 100 -18.89 22.22 -9.64
C VAL A 100 -19.13 23.51 -8.86
N SER A 101 -20.11 23.52 -7.96
CA SER A 101 -20.22 24.62 -6.99
C SER A 101 -19.15 24.40 -5.91
N PHE A 102 -18.12 25.24 -5.92
CA PHE A 102 -16.93 25.10 -5.11
C PHE A 102 -16.60 26.45 -4.45
N MET A 103 -16.61 26.51 -3.12
CA MET A 103 -16.25 27.71 -2.34
C MET A 103 -16.94 29.01 -2.82
N GLY A 104 -18.23 28.92 -3.16
CA GLY A 104 -19.03 30.06 -3.66
C GLY A 104 -18.81 30.40 -5.14
N ARG A 105 -18.00 29.63 -5.85
CA ARG A 105 -17.73 29.77 -7.29
C ARG A 105 -18.31 28.58 -8.05
N SER A 106 -18.43 28.74 -9.37
CA SER A 106 -18.79 27.66 -10.30
C SER A 106 -17.56 27.32 -11.12
N GLU A 107 -16.87 26.25 -10.74
CA GLU A 107 -15.63 25.80 -11.38
C GLU A 107 -15.92 24.68 -12.39
N PRO A 108 -15.28 24.65 -13.58
CA PRO A 108 -15.44 23.57 -14.53
C PRO A 108 -14.63 22.33 -14.10
N ALA A 109 -15.21 21.15 -14.27
CA ALA A 109 -14.48 19.89 -14.30
C ALA A 109 -14.76 19.17 -15.63
N THR A 110 -13.70 18.83 -16.36
CA THR A 110 -13.79 18.06 -17.60
C THR A 110 -13.39 16.62 -17.33
N LEU A 111 -14.06 15.65 -17.96
CA LEU A 111 -13.69 14.25 -17.83
C LEU A 111 -12.93 13.78 -19.06
N LYS A 112 -11.66 13.42 -18.87
CA LYS A 112 -10.86 12.70 -19.87
C LYS A 112 -10.87 11.21 -19.57
N MET A 113 -10.52 10.39 -20.56
CA MET A 113 -10.41 8.96 -20.38
C MET A 113 -9.06 8.44 -20.85
N THR A 114 -8.55 7.44 -20.13
CA THR A 114 -7.42 6.62 -20.52
C THR A 114 -7.66 5.19 -20.03
N THR A 115 -6.64 4.34 -20.13
CA THR A 115 -6.64 2.99 -19.59
C THR A 115 -5.41 2.77 -18.73
N LEU A 116 -5.57 2.04 -17.64
CA LEU A 116 -4.47 1.53 -16.83
C LEU A 116 -4.01 0.19 -17.42
N LYS A 117 -2.71 0.08 -17.72
CA LYS A 117 -2.07 -1.10 -18.35
C LYS A 117 -2.87 -1.64 -19.56
N GLU A 118 -3.48 -0.76 -20.36
CA GLU A 118 -4.33 -1.06 -21.54
C GLU A 118 -5.62 -1.88 -21.27
N GLU A 119 -5.98 -2.17 -20.01
CA GLU A 119 -7.10 -3.05 -19.67
C GLU A 119 -8.24 -2.32 -18.93
N ILE A 120 -7.90 -1.51 -17.93
CA ILE A 120 -8.87 -0.98 -16.97
C ILE A 120 -9.21 0.48 -17.32
N PRO A 121 -10.48 0.85 -17.58
CA PRO A 121 -10.86 2.22 -17.86
C PRO A 121 -10.56 3.17 -16.69
N VAL A 122 -9.95 4.31 -17.00
CA VAL A 122 -9.65 5.37 -16.03
C VAL A 122 -10.28 6.67 -16.51
N TYR A 123 -11.08 7.28 -15.65
CA TYR A 123 -11.59 8.63 -15.83
C TYR A 123 -10.68 9.63 -15.12
N LEU A 124 -10.28 10.67 -15.83
CA LEU A 124 -9.38 11.70 -15.34
C LEU A 124 -10.15 13.01 -15.19
N VAL A 125 -10.23 13.51 -13.95
CA VAL A 125 -10.90 14.77 -13.63
C VAL A 125 -9.94 15.92 -13.87
N GLU A 126 -10.19 16.66 -14.93
CA GLU A 126 -9.38 17.79 -15.34
C GLU A 126 -9.93 19.10 -14.81
N ASN A 127 -9.02 19.86 -14.22
CA ASN A 127 -9.13 21.29 -13.98
C ASN A 127 -7.71 21.85 -13.92
N ASP A 128 -7.36 22.76 -14.84
CA ASP A 128 -5.99 23.25 -14.99
C ASP A 128 -5.46 23.95 -13.73
N GLN A 129 -6.32 24.64 -12.99
CA GLN A 129 -5.95 25.33 -11.75
C GLN A 129 -5.57 24.34 -10.63
N TYR A 130 -6.32 23.25 -10.48
CA TYR A 130 -6.11 22.30 -9.38
C TYR A 130 -5.18 21.14 -9.74
N PHE A 131 -5.15 20.68 -10.99
CA PHE A 131 -4.41 19.47 -11.38
C PHE A 131 -3.46 19.66 -12.55
N GLY A 132 -3.35 20.86 -13.14
CA GLY A 132 -2.47 21.09 -14.30
C GLY A 132 -0.97 20.92 -14.02
N GLY A 133 -0.54 21.00 -12.75
CA GLY A 133 0.85 20.80 -12.34
C GLY A 133 1.32 19.33 -12.42
N PRO A 134 2.63 19.08 -12.55
CA PRO A 134 3.16 17.72 -12.63
C PRO A 134 3.11 16.96 -11.30
N GLU A 135 3.04 17.69 -10.18
CA GLU A 135 3.06 17.11 -8.84
C GLU A 135 1.69 16.55 -8.41
N VAL A 136 1.72 15.33 -7.89
CA VAL A 136 0.53 14.69 -7.30
C VAL A 136 0.12 15.40 -6.02
N TYR A 137 1.09 15.77 -5.17
CA TYR A 137 0.88 16.44 -3.88
C TYR A 137 1.52 17.82 -3.84
N THR A 138 0.84 18.78 -3.22
CA THR A 138 1.20 20.20 -3.15
C THR A 138 0.76 20.82 -1.83
N ASP A 139 1.14 22.07 -1.57
CA ASP A 139 0.72 22.78 -0.36
C ASP A 139 -0.79 23.10 -0.32
N ASN A 140 -1.49 23.07 -1.47
CA ASN A 140 -2.91 23.42 -1.58
C ASN A 140 -3.85 22.20 -1.68
N ASP A 141 -3.41 21.03 -1.19
CA ASP A 141 -4.12 19.77 -1.41
C ASP A 141 -5.52 19.71 -0.79
N LEU A 142 -5.78 20.44 0.30
CA LEU A 142 -7.13 20.53 0.88
C LEU A 142 -8.17 21.05 -0.12
N GLU A 143 -7.85 22.12 -0.85
CA GLU A 143 -8.75 22.67 -1.87
C GLU A 143 -8.89 21.73 -3.06
N ARG A 144 -7.76 21.18 -3.54
CA ARG A 144 -7.72 20.25 -4.68
C ARG A 144 -8.61 19.03 -4.44
N PHE A 145 -8.49 18.39 -3.29
CA PHE A 145 -9.23 17.17 -2.98
C PHE A 145 -10.65 17.41 -2.48
N LEU A 146 -10.95 18.60 -1.94
CA LEU A 146 -12.33 19.06 -1.76
C LEU A 146 -13.03 19.21 -3.12
N PHE A 147 -12.40 19.88 -4.09
CA PHE A 147 -12.94 20.04 -5.44
C PHE A 147 -13.12 18.67 -6.12
N PHE A 148 -12.10 17.81 -6.05
CA PHE A 148 -12.17 16.45 -6.61
C PHE A 148 -13.36 15.66 -6.06
N SER A 149 -13.50 15.63 -4.73
CA SER A 149 -14.60 14.90 -4.07
C SER A 149 -15.98 15.47 -4.42
N LEU A 150 -16.10 16.79 -4.56
CA LEU A 150 -17.33 17.48 -4.97
C LEU A 150 -17.73 17.17 -6.42
N ALA A 151 -16.77 16.96 -7.32
CA ALA A 151 -17.04 16.65 -8.72
C ALA A 151 -17.63 15.23 -8.91
N ILE A 152 -17.35 14.29 -8.01
CA ILE A 152 -17.71 12.86 -8.14
C ILE A 152 -19.22 12.64 -8.37
N PRO A 153 -20.15 13.17 -7.55
CA PRO A 153 -21.58 13.16 -7.83
C PRO A 153 -21.98 13.50 -9.27
N GLY A 154 -21.47 14.63 -9.77
CA GLY A 154 -21.78 15.14 -11.11
C GLY A 154 -21.25 14.20 -12.18
N ILE A 155 -20.05 13.64 -11.97
CA ILE A 155 -19.46 12.64 -12.86
C ILE A 155 -20.33 11.38 -12.91
N LEU A 156 -20.69 10.82 -11.75
CA LEU A 156 -21.51 9.60 -11.66
C LEU A 156 -22.84 9.75 -12.42
N SER A 157 -23.46 10.93 -12.39
CA SER A 157 -24.72 11.20 -13.10
C SER A 157 -24.59 11.20 -14.63
N ARG A 158 -23.36 11.31 -15.16
CA ARG A 158 -23.06 11.40 -16.59
C ARG A 158 -22.41 10.14 -17.15
N LEU A 159 -22.10 9.16 -16.31
CA LEU A 159 -21.57 7.89 -16.76
C LEU A 159 -22.72 6.98 -17.20
N ASP A 160 -22.63 6.44 -18.43
CA ASP A 160 -23.48 5.33 -18.89
C ASP A 160 -23.10 3.98 -18.22
N TRP A 161 -22.55 4.06 -17.00
CA TRP A 161 -22.10 2.93 -16.21
C TRP A 161 -22.30 3.27 -14.74
N ARG A 162 -23.14 2.47 -14.08
CA ARG A 162 -23.47 2.63 -12.66
C ARG A 162 -22.70 1.59 -11.84
N PRO A 163 -21.88 2.01 -10.86
CA PRO A 163 -21.22 1.07 -9.96
C PRO A 163 -22.21 0.44 -8.97
N ASP A 164 -21.94 -0.83 -8.62
CA ASP A 164 -22.52 -1.51 -7.46
C ASP A 164 -21.80 -1.11 -6.16
N ILE A 165 -20.51 -0.75 -6.25
CA ILE A 165 -19.66 -0.31 -5.13
C ILE A 165 -18.84 0.90 -5.54
N ILE A 166 -18.74 1.88 -4.64
CA ILE A 166 -17.74 2.94 -4.70
C ILE A 166 -16.67 2.65 -3.63
N HIS A 167 -15.42 2.51 -4.06
CA HIS A 167 -14.26 2.25 -3.20
C HIS A 167 -13.37 3.49 -3.15
N CYS A 168 -13.41 4.19 -2.03
CA CYS A 168 -12.65 5.39 -1.75
C CYS A 168 -11.34 5.02 -1.05
N HIS A 169 -10.22 5.62 -1.49
CA HIS A 169 -8.91 5.42 -0.90
C HIS A 169 -8.36 6.71 -0.29
N ASP A 170 -8.01 6.63 1.00
CA ASP A 170 -7.41 7.69 1.82
C ASP A 170 -8.16 9.02 1.88
N TRP A 171 -7.64 9.94 2.70
CA TRP A 171 -8.24 11.22 3.02
C TRP A 171 -8.65 12.04 1.78
N HIS A 172 -7.92 11.91 0.67
CA HIS A 172 -8.19 12.58 -0.61
C HIS A 172 -9.63 12.37 -1.13
N THR A 173 -10.22 11.21 -0.82
CA THR A 173 -11.53 10.79 -1.33
C THR A 173 -12.55 10.53 -0.23
N SER A 174 -12.16 10.79 1.02
CA SER A 174 -12.97 10.56 2.22
C SER A 174 -14.23 11.43 2.31
N LEU A 175 -14.30 12.54 1.55
CA LEU A 175 -15.51 13.36 1.45
C LEU A 175 -16.52 12.84 0.42
N VAL A 176 -16.18 11.86 -0.42
CA VAL A 176 -17.13 11.32 -1.41
C VAL A 176 -18.39 10.75 -0.74
N PRO A 177 -18.32 9.92 0.33
CA PRO A 177 -19.52 9.46 1.04
C PRO A 177 -20.40 10.60 1.59
N LEU A 178 -19.79 11.71 2.05
CA LEU A 178 -20.51 12.90 2.50
C LEU A 178 -21.33 13.51 1.36
N TRP A 179 -20.70 13.74 0.21
CA TRP A 179 -21.38 14.36 -0.94
C TRP A 179 -22.45 13.48 -1.57
N LEU A 180 -22.25 12.16 -1.59
CA LEU A 180 -23.28 11.21 -2.02
C LEU A 180 -24.52 11.27 -1.12
N LYS A 181 -24.34 11.40 0.20
CA LYS A 181 -25.45 11.59 1.14
C LYS A 181 -26.12 12.96 0.97
N GLU A 182 -25.35 14.02 0.74
CA GLU A 182 -25.89 15.36 0.57
C GLU A 182 -26.84 15.49 -0.64
N ILE A 183 -26.52 14.82 -1.74
CA ILE A 183 -27.37 14.79 -2.94
C ILE A 183 -28.46 13.69 -2.89
N GLY A 184 -28.53 12.90 -1.81
CA GLY A 184 -29.47 11.78 -1.67
C GLY A 184 -29.18 10.57 -2.56
N CYS A 185 -27.96 10.40 -3.07
CA CYS A 185 -27.56 9.25 -3.87
C CYS A 185 -27.02 8.13 -2.99
N VAL A 186 -27.70 6.99 -3.01
CA VAL A 186 -27.36 5.84 -2.16
C VAL A 186 -26.53 4.86 -2.99
N PHE A 187 -25.21 4.84 -2.76
CA PHE A 187 -24.29 3.80 -3.24
C PHE A 187 -23.64 3.09 -2.03
N PRO A 188 -23.42 1.77 -2.09
CA PRO A 188 -22.53 1.11 -1.13
C PRO A 188 -21.12 1.68 -1.26
N THR A 189 -20.57 2.10 -0.13
CA THR A 189 -19.24 2.71 -0.05
C THR A 189 -18.31 1.87 0.81
N VAL A 190 -17.11 1.65 0.30
CA VAL A 190 -15.97 1.13 1.07
C VAL A 190 -14.93 2.23 1.14
N PHE A 191 -14.37 2.47 2.31
CA PHE A 191 -13.31 3.45 2.52
C PHE A 191 -12.06 2.75 3.06
N THR A 192 -10.98 2.71 2.29
CA THR A 192 -9.69 2.14 2.72
C THR A 192 -8.76 3.23 3.25
N ILE A 193 -8.26 3.03 4.47
CA ILE A 193 -7.18 3.78 5.10
C ILE A 193 -5.87 3.04 4.83
N HIS A 194 -4.96 3.64 4.05
CA HIS A 194 -3.62 3.07 3.80
C HIS A 194 -2.58 3.57 4.80
N ASN A 195 -2.73 4.81 5.27
CA ASN A 195 -1.87 5.38 6.29
C ASN A 195 -2.59 6.48 7.08
N LEU A 196 -2.80 6.25 8.38
CA LEU A 196 -3.52 7.17 9.26
C LEU A 196 -2.75 8.46 9.58
N ALA A 197 -1.44 8.51 9.29
CA ALA A 197 -0.61 9.69 9.50
C ALA A 197 -1.00 10.88 8.58
N TYR A 198 -1.68 10.61 7.46
CA TYR A 198 -2.12 11.64 6.52
C TYR A 198 -3.65 11.71 6.47
N GLN A 199 -4.23 12.77 7.04
CA GLN A 199 -5.67 12.84 7.32
C GLN A 199 -6.42 13.93 6.55
N GLY A 200 -5.69 14.82 5.86
CA GLY A 200 -6.27 16.06 5.31
C GLY A 200 -6.79 16.97 6.42
N ALA A 201 -5.95 17.26 7.42
CA ALA A 201 -6.29 18.09 8.57
C ALA A 201 -6.41 19.57 8.19
N PHE A 202 -7.37 20.28 8.79
CA PHE A 202 -7.65 21.69 8.52
C PHE A 202 -8.17 22.40 9.77
N ASN A 203 -8.27 23.73 9.72
CA ASN A 203 -8.68 24.56 10.85
C ASN A 203 -10.11 25.13 10.67
N GLN A 204 -10.62 25.81 11.69
CA GLN A 204 -11.95 26.42 11.67
C GLN A 204 -12.12 27.47 10.56
N GLN A 205 -11.04 28.17 10.19
CA GLN A 205 -11.07 29.14 9.09
C GLN A 205 -11.35 28.44 7.76
N PHE A 206 -10.65 27.34 7.47
CA PHE A 206 -10.90 26.52 6.27
C PHE A 206 -12.32 25.95 6.28
N LEU A 207 -12.81 25.46 7.41
CA LEU A 207 -14.19 24.98 7.54
C LEU A 207 -15.22 26.04 7.12
N ALA A 208 -15.02 27.29 7.57
CA ALA A 208 -15.91 28.41 7.28
C ALA A 208 -15.93 28.81 5.81
N VAL A 209 -14.78 28.82 5.13
CA VAL A 209 -14.67 29.27 3.73
C VAL A 209 -14.89 28.17 2.69
N SER A 210 -14.68 26.91 3.06
CA SER A 210 -14.82 25.74 2.17
C SER A 210 -16.27 25.41 1.80
N GLY A 211 -17.24 25.96 2.54
CA GLY A 211 -18.65 25.57 2.45
C GLY A 211 -19.01 24.32 3.26
N LEU A 212 -18.02 23.67 3.90
CA LEU A 212 -18.21 22.46 4.69
C LEU A 212 -19.01 22.70 5.97
N SER A 213 -18.97 23.89 6.58
CA SER A 213 -19.69 24.18 7.83
C SER A 213 -21.17 23.78 7.82
N LYS A 214 -21.84 23.88 6.67
CA LYS A 214 -23.28 23.57 6.53
C LYS A 214 -23.59 22.08 6.52
N VAL A 215 -22.61 21.25 6.15
CA VAL A 215 -22.80 19.81 5.91
C VAL A 215 -21.98 18.93 6.85
N TRP A 216 -20.94 19.48 7.50
CA TRP A 216 -19.94 18.72 8.26
C TRP A 216 -20.52 17.79 9.34
N GLN A 217 -21.56 18.24 10.05
CA GLN A 217 -22.25 17.44 11.07
C GLN A 217 -23.63 16.92 10.61
N LYS A 218 -24.13 17.36 9.44
CA LYS A 218 -25.52 17.15 9.01
C LYS A 218 -25.90 15.67 8.88
N HIS A 219 -24.96 14.85 8.40
CA HIS A 219 -25.19 13.42 8.12
C HIS A 219 -24.52 12.48 9.13
N ILE A 220 -23.87 13.03 10.16
CA ILE A 220 -23.23 12.26 11.20
C ILE A 220 -24.31 11.68 12.13
N PRO A 221 -24.27 10.38 12.48
CA PRO A 221 -25.22 9.80 13.42
C PRO A 221 -25.18 10.52 14.77
N ASN A 222 -26.35 10.69 15.42
CA ASN A 222 -26.45 11.43 16.69
C ASN A 222 -25.66 10.78 17.85
N ASP A 223 -25.42 9.47 17.78
CA ASP A 223 -24.64 8.71 18.77
C ASP A 223 -23.15 8.61 18.40
N ALA A 224 -22.74 9.15 17.25
CA ALA A 224 -21.34 9.16 16.84
C ALA A 224 -20.55 10.24 17.59
N PRO A 225 -19.26 10.02 17.86
CA PRO A 225 -18.39 11.08 18.36
C PRO A 225 -18.28 12.24 17.36
N THR A 226 -17.97 13.43 17.86
CA THR A 226 -17.75 14.61 17.03
C THR A 226 -16.62 14.37 16.01
N PRO A 227 -16.83 14.61 14.71
CA PRO A 227 -15.77 14.48 13.71
C PRO A 227 -14.66 15.49 13.94
N SER A 228 -13.42 15.01 14.03
CA SER A 228 -12.21 15.84 13.99
C SER A 228 -12.16 16.71 12.72
N LEU A 229 -11.47 17.86 12.76
CA LEU A 229 -11.30 18.73 11.59
C LEU A 229 -10.23 18.18 10.63
N ASN A 230 -10.54 17.05 10.03
CA ASN A 230 -9.78 16.45 8.95
C ASN A 230 -10.74 15.70 8.01
N PHE A 231 -10.41 15.58 6.73
CA PHE A 231 -11.29 14.90 5.77
C PHE A 231 -11.51 13.43 6.12
N MET A 232 -10.45 12.74 6.58
CA MET A 232 -10.50 11.31 6.90
C MET A 232 -11.61 10.92 7.88
N SER A 233 -11.92 11.80 8.84
CA SER A 233 -13.02 11.61 9.81
C SER A 233 -14.38 11.35 9.14
N GLN A 234 -14.67 12.03 8.01
CA GLN A 234 -15.91 11.86 7.27
C GLN A 234 -15.95 10.50 6.56
N GLY A 235 -14.83 10.08 5.97
CA GLY A 235 -14.71 8.75 5.36
C GLY A 235 -14.96 7.64 6.37
N ILE A 236 -14.36 7.75 7.56
CA ILE A 236 -14.56 6.81 8.67
C ILE A 236 -16.02 6.78 9.10
N LEU A 237 -16.64 7.93 9.34
CA LEU A 237 -17.99 7.99 9.92
C LEU A 237 -19.11 7.69 8.92
N LEU A 238 -18.93 8.00 7.63
CA LEU A 238 -20.02 7.97 6.65
C LEU A 238 -19.97 6.82 5.66
N ALA A 239 -18.82 6.18 5.45
CA ALA A 239 -18.74 5.00 4.58
C ALA A 239 -19.50 3.80 5.16
N ASN A 240 -20.03 2.91 4.31
CA ASN A 240 -20.73 1.71 4.79
C ASN A 240 -19.78 0.71 5.46
N ILE A 241 -18.56 0.56 4.91
CA ILE A 241 -17.48 -0.26 5.48
C ILE A 241 -16.18 0.54 5.45
N VAL A 242 -15.37 0.38 6.50
CA VAL A 242 -14.02 0.90 6.58
C VAL A 242 -13.05 -0.26 6.50
N THR A 243 -12.04 -0.15 5.65
CA THR A 243 -10.96 -1.11 5.52
C THR A 243 -9.63 -0.46 5.83
N THR A 244 -8.66 -1.25 6.26
CA THR A 244 -7.25 -0.87 6.28
C THR A 244 -6.40 -2.04 5.84
N VAL A 245 -5.10 -1.81 5.72
CA VAL A 245 -4.19 -2.66 4.92
C VAL A 245 -3.55 -3.81 5.71
N SER A 246 -4.00 -4.09 6.94
CA SER A 246 -3.67 -5.33 7.66
C SER A 246 -4.57 -5.57 8.90
N PRO A 247 -4.85 -6.83 9.29
CA PRO A 247 -5.62 -7.15 10.50
C PRO A 247 -5.04 -6.62 11.81
N THR A 248 -3.73 -6.74 12.01
CA THR A 248 -3.06 -6.23 13.22
C THR A 248 -3.11 -4.71 13.25
N TYR A 249 -2.85 -4.03 12.13
CA TYR A 249 -2.99 -2.57 12.07
C TYR A 249 -4.42 -2.11 12.35
N ALA A 250 -5.43 -2.83 11.85
CA ALA A 250 -6.84 -2.55 12.18
C ALA A 250 -7.14 -2.61 13.68
N ALA A 251 -6.41 -3.45 14.44
CA ALA A 251 -6.51 -3.49 15.90
C ALA A 251 -5.68 -2.39 16.57
N GLU A 252 -4.47 -2.12 16.07
CA GLU A 252 -3.56 -1.10 16.60
C GLU A 252 -4.17 0.31 16.53
N ILE A 253 -4.77 0.69 15.39
CA ILE A 253 -5.36 2.04 15.19
C ILE A 253 -6.59 2.33 16.08
N LEU A 254 -7.06 1.35 16.86
CA LEU A 254 -8.08 1.54 17.90
C LEU A 254 -7.49 2.07 19.22
N THR A 255 -6.16 2.14 19.32
CA THR A 255 -5.43 2.62 20.48
C THR A 255 -4.93 4.06 20.27
N PRO A 256 -4.72 4.85 21.34
CA PRO A 256 -4.18 6.20 21.20
C PRO A 256 -2.77 6.26 20.60
N GLU A 257 -1.98 5.19 20.74
CA GLU A 257 -0.59 5.14 20.26
C GLU A 257 -0.50 5.13 18.73
N TYR A 258 -1.43 4.44 18.05
CA TYR A 258 -1.43 4.27 16.59
C TYR A 258 -2.63 4.95 15.90
N GLY A 259 -3.60 5.43 16.67
CA GLY A 259 -4.85 5.98 16.18
C GLY A 259 -4.78 7.41 15.68
N GLU A 260 -3.64 8.09 15.85
CA GLU A 260 -3.39 9.44 15.31
C GLU A 260 -4.53 10.45 15.63
N GLY A 261 -5.13 10.32 16.82
CA GLY A 261 -6.25 11.14 17.28
C GLY A 261 -7.62 10.79 16.68
N LEU A 262 -7.74 9.71 15.91
CA LEU A 262 -8.97 9.20 15.31
C LEU A 262 -9.44 7.86 15.93
N GLU A 263 -8.74 7.31 16.92
CA GLU A 263 -9.05 6.04 17.56
C GLU A 263 -10.45 5.97 18.16
N HIS A 264 -11.00 7.11 18.60
CA HIS A 264 -12.35 7.20 19.11
C HIS A 264 -13.42 7.03 18.01
N LEU A 265 -13.17 7.56 16.80
CA LEU A 265 -14.04 7.36 15.63
C LEU A 265 -13.95 5.91 15.13
N LEU A 266 -12.73 5.35 15.12
CA LEU A 266 -12.48 3.98 14.68
C LEU A 266 -13.09 2.96 15.65
N ARG A 267 -13.04 3.19 16.96
CA ARG A 267 -13.73 2.38 17.97
C ARG A 267 -15.25 2.43 17.80
N TYR A 268 -15.82 3.60 17.51
CA TYR A 268 -17.25 3.72 17.18
C TYR A 268 -17.63 2.86 15.96
N ARG A 269 -16.74 2.79 14.96
CA ARG A 269 -16.92 2.02 13.72
C ARG A 269 -16.30 0.61 13.74
N GLN A 270 -15.91 0.09 14.89
CA GLN A 270 -15.11 -1.14 14.98
C GLN A 270 -15.77 -2.37 14.33
N LYS A 271 -17.11 -2.46 14.37
CA LYS A 271 -17.87 -3.57 13.74
C LYS A 271 -17.83 -3.52 12.20
N GLU A 272 -17.49 -2.36 11.64
CA GLU A 272 -17.35 -2.07 10.22
C GLU A 272 -15.89 -1.93 9.78
N LEU A 273 -14.93 -2.04 10.70
CA LEU A 273 -13.51 -1.93 10.41
C LEU A 273 -12.90 -3.31 10.11
N TYR A 274 -12.25 -3.45 8.97
CA TYR A 274 -11.61 -4.69 8.55
C TYR A 274 -10.18 -4.45 8.07
N GLY A 275 -9.24 -5.30 8.49
CA GLY A 275 -7.89 -5.32 7.97
C GLY A 275 -7.72 -6.36 6.86
N ILE A 276 -7.13 -5.97 5.72
CA ILE A 276 -6.80 -6.86 4.61
C ILE A 276 -5.36 -6.59 4.19
N VAL A 277 -4.49 -7.58 4.31
CA VAL A 277 -3.08 -7.49 3.89
C VAL A 277 -3.01 -7.20 2.38
N ASN A 278 -2.18 -6.23 2.00
CA ASN A 278 -1.93 -5.94 0.58
C ASN A 278 -1.23 -7.11 -0.12
N GLY A 279 -1.50 -7.26 -1.41
CA GLY A 279 -0.71 -8.15 -2.27
C GLY A 279 0.51 -7.45 -2.85
N ILE A 280 1.33 -8.20 -3.58
CA ILE A 280 2.37 -7.69 -4.47
C ILE A 280 2.13 -8.17 -5.90
N ASP A 281 2.59 -7.40 -6.89
CA ASP A 281 2.50 -7.78 -8.30
C ASP A 281 3.54 -8.89 -8.59
N TYR A 282 3.07 -10.12 -8.80
CA TYR A 282 3.94 -11.28 -9.04
C TYR A 282 4.56 -11.30 -10.44
N GLU A 283 4.13 -10.42 -11.36
CA GLU A 283 4.77 -10.24 -12.66
C GLU A 283 5.96 -9.28 -12.54
N GLU A 284 5.77 -8.19 -11.78
CA GLU A 284 6.83 -7.21 -11.49
C GLU A 284 7.88 -7.80 -10.54
N TYR A 285 7.43 -8.42 -9.45
CA TYR A 285 8.29 -9.00 -8.42
C TYR A 285 8.49 -10.51 -8.64
N ASN A 286 9.19 -10.85 -9.74
CA ASN A 286 9.44 -12.23 -10.13
C ASN A 286 10.94 -12.55 -10.32
N PRO A 287 11.62 -13.18 -9.35
CA PRO A 287 13.05 -13.50 -9.50
C PRO A 287 13.36 -14.42 -10.69
N ALA A 288 12.36 -15.14 -11.23
CA ALA A 288 12.54 -16.03 -12.37
C ALA A 288 12.64 -15.29 -13.73
N SER A 289 12.18 -14.04 -13.79
CA SER A 289 12.14 -13.24 -15.03
C SER A 289 12.59 -11.78 -14.85
N ASP A 290 12.92 -11.36 -13.63
CA ASP A 290 13.36 -10.01 -13.32
C ASP A 290 14.71 -9.68 -14.00
N HIS A 291 14.68 -8.76 -14.94
CA HIS A 291 15.85 -8.34 -15.72
C HIS A 291 16.84 -7.47 -14.93
N TYR A 292 16.48 -7.00 -13.73
CA TYR A 292 17.39 -6.27 -12.85
C TYR A 292 18.32 -7.19 -12.06
N LEU A 293 18.04 -8.49 -12.02
CA LEU A 293 18.92 -9.49 -11.42
C LEU A 293 20.04 -9.89 -12.39
N VAL A 294 21.23 -10.15 -11.84
CA VAL A 294 22.35 -10.71 -12.60
C VAL A 294 22.09 -12.16 -12.99
N THR A 295 21.40 -12.90 -12.13
CA THR A 295 20.98 -14.27 -12.43
C THR A 295 19.56 -14.50 -11.92
N ASN A 296 18.69 -14.92 -12.83
CA ASN A 296 17.32 -15.32 -12.48
C ASN A 296 17.28 -16.67 -11.78
N TYR A 297 16.33 -16.80 -10.86
CA TYR A 297 16.17 -17.99 -10.02
C TYR A 297 14.71 -18.15 -9.56
N ASN A 298 14.40 -19.29 -8.97
CA ASN A 298 13.12 -19.53 -8.32
C ASN A 298 13.33 -20.38 -7.06
N SER A 299 12.23 -20.79 -6.41
CA SER A 299 12.28 -21.58 -5.17
C SER A 299 12.98 -22.95 -5.32
N SER A 300 13.10 -23.48 -6.53
CA SER A 300 13.86 -24.71 -6.81
C SER A 300 15.34 -24.48 -7.07
N THR A 301 15.76 -23.25 -7.37
CA THR A 301 17.14 -22.89 -7.78
C THR A 301 17.75 -21.76 -6.95
N VAL A 302 17.41 -21.69 -5.67
CA VAL A 302 17.80 -20.60 -4.74
C VAL A 302 19.31 -20.43 -4.59
N GLU A 303 20.10 -21.46 -4.86
CA GLU A 303 21.56 -21.42 -4.87
C GLU A 303 22.12 -20.44 -5.91
N LYS A 304 21.38 -20.14 -6.98
CA LYS A 304 21.78 -19.15 -7.99
C LYS A 304 21.80 -17.71 -7.46
N ARG A 305 21.17 -17.45 -6.30
CA ARG A 305 21.13 -16.11 -5.67
C ARG A 305 22.50 -15.58 -5.29
N VAL A 306 23.47 -16.46 -5.07
CA VAL A 306 24.84 -16.09 -4.69
C VAL A 306 25.45 -15.10 -5.69
N ALA A 307 25.16 -15.25 -6.99
CA ALA A 307 25.63 -14.32 -8.01
C ALA A 307 25.07 -12.90 -7.82
N ASN A 308 23.80 -12.77 -7.43
CA ASN A 308 23.17 -11.48 -7.15
C ASN A 308 23.76 -10.83 -5.89
N LYS A 309 24.08 -11.63 -4.85
CA LYS A 309 24.75 -11.14 -3.65
C LYS A 309 26.13 -10.55 -3.94
N ILE A 310 26.97 -11.28 -4.67
CA ILE A 310 28.30 -10.79 -5.07
C ILE A 310 28.18 -9.53 -5.94
N ALA A 311 27.23 -9.50 -6.87
CA ALA A 311 26.98 -8.32 -7.70
C ALA A 311 26.54 -7.11 -6.86
N LEU A 312 25.70 -7.32 -5.84
CA LEU A 312 25.27 -6.27 -4.93
C LEU A 312 26.43 -5.75 -4.07
N GLN A 313 27.24 -6.63 -3.48
CA GLN A 313 28.46 -6.25 -2.74
C GLN A 313 29.40 -5.43 -3.63
N LYS A 314 29.63 -5.88 -4.86
CA LYS A 314 30.45 -5.16 -5.84
C LYS A 314 29.88 -3.80 -6.18
N LYS A 315 28.57 -3.68 -6.46
CA LYS A 315 27.90 -2.40 -6.74
C LYS A 315 27.96 -1.45 -5.54
N ALA A 316 27.92 -2.00 -4.33
CA ALA A 316 28.05 -1.29 -3.06
C ALA A 316 29.50 -0.98 -2.64
N ASN A 317 30.50 -1.38 -3.44
CA ASN A 317 31.92 -1.28 -3.11
C ASN A 317 32.28 -1.92 -1.76
N LEU A 318 31.54 -2.96 -1.37
CA LEU A 318 31.80 -3.77 -0.18
C LEU A 318 32.68 -4.97 -0.53
N PRO A 319 33.44 -5.53 0.43
CA PRO A 319 34.13 -6.81 0.26
C PRO A 319 33.17 -7.89 -0.24
N GLN A 320 33.54 -8.53 -1.35
CA GLN A 320 32.78 -9.59 -1.99
C GLN A 320 33.03 -10.91 -1.26
N ASP A 321 32.09 -11.32 -0.41
CA ASP A 321 32.19 -12.54 0.38
C ASP A 321 30.81 -13.17 0.56
N VAL A 322 30.68 -14.42 0.10
CA VAL A 322 29.42 -15.18 0.16
C VAL A 322 29.07 -15.61 1.59
N ASP A 323 30.06 -15.70 2.48
CA ASP A 323 29.91 -16.15 3.85
C ASP A 323 29.66 -15.03 4.86
N VAL A 324 29.76 -13.77 4.42
CA VAL A 324 29.37 -12.59 5.20
C VAL A 324 27.88 -12.29 4.98
N PRO A 325 27.00 -12.35 6.00
CA PRO A 325 25.59 -12.05 5.81
C PRO A 325 25.37 -10.61 5.34
N LEU A 326 24.54 -10.41 4.33
CA LEU A 326 24.20 -9.10 3.78
C LEU A 326 22.75 -8.71 4.12
N ILE A 327 22.59 -7.59 4.82
CA ILE A 327 21.29 -7.01 5.16
C ILE A 327 20.96 -5.89 4.17
N GLY A 328 19.81 -6.03 3.51
CA GLY A 328 19.24 -5.01 2.62
C GLY A 328 18.18 -4.16 3.31
N MET A 329 18.08 -2.89 2.94
CA MET A 329 16.97 -2.02 3.28
C MET A 329 16.59 -1.15 2.09
N VAL A 330 15.31 -1.11 1.75
CA VAL A 330 14.74 -0.20 0.74
C VAL A 330 13.57 0.55 1.39
N SER A 331 13.72 1.84 1.65
CA SER A 331 12.67 2.61 2.35
C SER A 331 12.81 4.13 2.16
N ARG A 332 11.75 4.88 2.51
CA ARG A 332 11.88 6.32 2.73
C ARG A 332 12.68 6.57 4.02
N LEU A 333 13.56 7.56 4.01
CA LEU A 333 14.34 7.92 5.20
C LEU A 333 13.51 8.81 6.12
N ASP A 334 12.76 8.19 7.02
CA ASP A 334 11.85 8.85 7.97
C ASP A 334 11.82 8.10 9.30
N GLU A 335 11.42 8.80 10.37
CA GLU A 335 11.32 8.24 11.73
C GLU A 335 10.39 7.03 11.79
N GLN A 336 9.31 7.02 11.00
CA GLN A 336 8.41 5.88 10.90
C GLN A 336 9.17 4.58 10.56
N LYS A 337 10.23 4.67 9.75
CA LYS A 337 10.98 3.51 9.24
C LYS A 337 12.07 3.02 10.19
N GLY A 338 12.21 3.63 11.37
CA GLY A 338 13.09 3.13 12.42
C GLY A 338 14.55 3.50 12.25
N PHE A 339 14.86 4.62 11.58
CA PHE A 339 16.25 5.09 11.48
C PHE A 339 16.77 5.65 12.80
N ASP A 340 15.91 6.27 13.61
CA ASP A 340 16.14 6.61 15.02
C ASP A 340 16.39 5.37 15.91
N LEU A 341 15.94 4.20 15.49
CA LEU A 341 16.23 2.92 16.16
C LEU A 341 17.54 2.28 15.66
N LEU A 342 17.73 2.27 14.33
CA LEU A 342 18.87 1.64 13.67
C LEU A 342 20.19 2.38 13.93
N LEU A 343 20.22 3.69 13.76
CA LEU A 343 21.45 4.49 13.83
C LEU A 343 22.14 4.36 15.21
N PRO A 344 21.43 4.45 16.36
CA PRO A 344 22.03 4.16 17.66
C PRO A 344 22.51 2.71 17.83
N ALA A 345 21.90 1.75 17.12
CA ALA A 345 22.30 0.35 17.17
C ALA A 345 23.55 0.03 16.32
N MET A 346 23.89 0.88 15.34
CA MET A 346 24.93 0.60 14.34
C MET A 346 26.29 0.26 14.96
N GLU A 347 26.76 1.02 15.94
CA GLU A 347 28.06 0.75 16.57
C GLU A 347 28.09 -0.63 17.24
N SER A 348 27.00 -1.00 17.93
CA SER A 348 26.90 -2.31 18.57
C SER A 348 26.77 -3.44 17.55
N LEU A 349 25.99 -3.23 16.48
CA LEU A 349 25.87 -4.19 15.38
C LEU A 349 27.23 -4.43 14.74
N MET A 350 27.95 -3.38 14.36
CA MET A 350 29.28 -3.50 13.74
C MET A 350 30.30 -4.14 14.70
N GLY A 351 30.23 -3.86 16.00
CA GLY A 351 31.15 -4.46 16.98
C GLY A 351 30.84 -5.92 17.34
N LYS A 352 29.59 -6.38 17.19
CA LYS A 352 29.13 -7.70 17.70
C LYS A 352 28.76 -8.72 16.61
N THR A 353 28.75 -8.30 15.36
CA THR A 353 28.34 -9.12 14.21
C THR A 353 29.34 -8.97 13.08
N LYS A 354 29.26 -9.82 12.04
CA LYS A 354 30.04 -9.76 10.80
C LYS A 354 29.24 -9.23 9.61
N ILE A 355 27.97 -8.88 9.79
CA ILE A 355 27.06 -8.46 8.72
C ILE A 355 27.54 -7.25 7.89
N GLN A 356 27.09 -7.19 6.65
CA GLN A 356 27.14 -5.98 5.81
C GLN A 356 25.73 -5.37 5.68
N PHE A 357 25.67 -4.08 5.38
CA PHE A 357 24.45 -3.31 5.11
C PHE A 357 24.51 -2.65 3.75
N VAL A 358 23.42 -2.76 3.00
CA VAL A 358 23.12 -1.91 1.84
C VAL A 358 21.78 -1.25 2.04
N ILE A 359 21.78 0.07 2.10
CA ILE A 359 20.59 0.89 2.38
C ILE A 359 20.31 1.76 1.15
N LEU A 360 19.11 1.64 0.59
CA LEU A 360 18.61 2.48 -0.49
C LEU A 360 17.39 3.27 0.00
N GLY A 361 17.46 4.59 -0.14
CA GLY A 361 16.34 5.44 0.25
C GLY A 361 16.62 6.92 0.18
N LYS A 362 15.57 7.72 0.04
CA LYS A 362 15.61 9.19 0.16
C LYS A 362 14.54 9.64 1.16
N GLY A 363 14.76 10.78 1.81
CA GLY A 363 13.83 11.31 2.81
C GLY A 363 14.42 12.50 3.55
N ARG A 364 14.23 12.56 4.87
CA ARG A 364 14.71 13.67 5.70
C ARG A 364 16.24 13.78 5.63
N GLU A 365 16.76 14.99 5.44
CA GLU A 365 18.20 15.24 5.33
C GLU A 365 18.96 14.78 6.58
N TYR A 366 18.39 14.98 7.76
CA TYR A 366 18.95 14.50 9.04
C TYR A 366 19.35 13.01 9.02
N TYR A 367 18.49 12.13 8.50
CA TYR A 367 18.81 10.70 8.43
C TYR A 367 19.81 10.38 7.31
N GLN A 368 19.80 11.16 6.21
CA GLN A 368 20.79 11.01 5.14
C GLN A 368 22.20 11.30 5.64
N GLU A 369 22.37 12.39 6.40
CA GLU A 369 23.66 12.80 6.98
C GLU A 369 24.20 11.71 7.91
N LEU A 370 23.38 11.25 8.87
CA LEU A 370 23.79 10.20 9.81
C LEU A 370 24.12 8.86 9.14
N LEU A 371 23.40 8.52 8.06
CA LEU A 371 23.72 7.32 7.29
C LEU A 371 25.04 7.46 6.51
N ARG A 372 25.33 8.64 5.95
CA ARG A 372 26.63 8.93 5.31
C ARG A 372 27.78 8.88 6.33
N GLU A 373 27.56 9.37 7.54
CA GLU A 373 28.54 9.24 8.63
C GLU A 373 28.79 7.76 8.98
N ALA A 374 27.73 6.94 9.03
CA ALA A 374 27.86 5.51 9.27
C ALA A 374 28.62 4.79 8.15
N GLU A 375 28.36 5.11 6.88
CA GLU A 375 29.12 4.62 5.72
C GLU A 375 30.61 4.99 5.82
N GLN A 376 30.92 6.25 6.15
CA GLN A 376 32.31 6.70 6.32
C GLN A 376 33.02 6.01 7.50
N LYS A 377 32.30 5.75 8.60
CA LYS A 377 32.85 5.07 9.79
C LYS A 377 33.06 3.57 9.54
N TYR A 378 32.28 2.96 8.65
CA TYR A 378 32.29 1.52 8.37
C TYR A 378 32.31 1.21 6.87
N PRO A 379 33.31 1.67 6.09
CA PRO A 379 33.29 1.65 4.63
C PRO A 379 33.29 0.23 4.03
N ASP A 380 33.84 -0.74 4.75
CA ASP A 380 33.85 -2.15 4.32
C ASP A 380 32.58 -2.92 4.71
N ARG A 381 31.61 -2.25 5.38
CA ARG A 381 30.42 -2.90 5.93
C ARG A 381 29.10 -2.18 5.69
N VAL A 382 29.11 -0.90 5.37
CA VAL A 382 27.90 -0.10 5.20
C VAL A 382 27.99 0.65 3.88
N ALA A 383 26.98 0.53 3.03
CA ALA A 383 26.82 1.31 1.82
C ALA A 383 25.44 1.97 1.77
N VAL A 384 25.39 3.25 1.41
CA VAL A 384 24.17 4.07 1.45
C VAL A 384 23.93 4.75 0.10
N PHE A 385 22.78 4.43 -0.49
CA PHE A 385 22.34 5.00 -1.76
C PHE A 385 21.17 5.96 -1.52
N VAL A 386 21.47 7.26 -1.55
CA VAL A 386 20.45 8.30 -1.38
C VAL A 386 19.79 8.65 -2.71
N THR A 387 18.96 7.75 -3.22
CA THR A 387 18.26 7.92 -4.50
C THR A 387 16.98 7.08 -4.56
N PHE A 388 16.22 7.25 -5.64
CA PHE A 388 15.20 6.31 -6.08
C PHE A 388 15.76 5.56 -7.30
N ASP A 389 16.17 4.31 -7.10
CA ASP A 389 16.70 3.44 -8.16
C ASP A 389 16.00 2.07 -8.07
N ASP A 390 15.03 1.87 -8.96
CA ASP A 390 14.24 0.64 -9.02
C ASP A 390 15.11 -0.59 -9.35
N SER A 391 16.11 -0.41 -10.23
CA SER A 391 17.04 -1.49 -10.58
C SER A 391 17.87 -1.94 -9.38
N LEU A 392 18.32 -0.99 -8.55
CA LEU A 392 19.04 -1.29 -7.33
C LEU A 392 18.11 -1.87 -6.26
N ALA A 393 16.86 -1.42 -6.16
CA ALA A 393 15.89 -1.98 -5.23
C ALA A 393 15.66 -3.48 -5.50
N HIS A 394 15.42 -3.85 -6.76
CA HIS A 394 15.29 -5.25 -7.18
C HIS A 394 16.56 -6.07 -6.89
N LEU A 395 17.74 -5.52 -7.18
CA LEU A 395 19.00 -6.17 -6.85
C LEU A 395 19.21 -6.35 -5.34
N ILE A 396 18.76 -5.38 -4.51
CA ILE A 396 18.78 -5.51 -3.04
C ILE A 396 17.87 -6.66 -2.60
N TYR A 397 16.64 -6.74 -3.09
CA TYR A 397 15.75 -7.87 -2.77
C TYR A 397 16.33 -9.22 -3.20
N GLY A 398 16.92 -9.28 -4.40
CA GLY A 398 17.48 -10.53 -4.93
C GLY A 398 18.85 -10.93 -4.38
N GLY A 399 19.64 -9.97 -3.94
CA GLY A 399 21.04 -10.14 -3.53
C GLY A 399 21.26 -10.12 -2.01
N SER A 400 20.34 -9.59 -1.21
CA SER A 400 20.47 -9.62 0.25
C SER A 400 20.07 -10.97 0.84
N ASP A 401 20.75 -11.38 1.91
CA ASP A 401 20.38 -12.57 2.69
C ASP A 401 19.20 -12.24 3.60
N MET A 402 19.27 -11.08 4.25
CA MET A 402 18.25 -10.57 5.17
C MET A 402 17.71 -9.24 4.68
N PHE A 403 16.47 -8.93 5.04
CA PHE A 403 15.87 -7.63 4.73
C PHE A 403 15.30 -7.01 6.00
N LEU A 404 15.80 -5.84 6.38
CA LEU A 404 15.50 -5.22 7.67
C LEU A 404 14.36 -4.20 7.55
N LEU A 405 13.30 -4.37 8.34
CA LEU A 405 12.23 -3.37 8.53
C LEU A 405 12.04 -3.09 10.03
N PRO A 406 12.81 -2.15 10.60
CA PRO A 406 12.80 -1.86 12.03
C PRO A 406 11.73 -0.81 12.37
N SER A 407 10.62 -0.80 11.64
CA SER A 407 9.66 0.31 11.61
C SER A 407 8.98 0.53 12.97
N ARG A 408 8.76 1.80 13.33
CA ARG A 408 8.00 2.20 14.50
C ARG A 408 6.55 1.74 14.39
N PHE A 409 5.96 1.98 13.23
CA PHE A 409 4.68 1.41 12.81
C PHE A 409 4.69 1.18 11.29
N GLU A 410 3.98 0.14 10.85
CA GLU A 410 3.95 -0.25 9.43
C GLU A 410 2.55 -0.76 9.06
N PRO A 411 1.68 0.06 8.46
CA PRO A 411 0.29 -0.31 8.20
C PRO A 411 0.15 -1.67 7.49
N CYS A 412 0.94 -1.88 6.45
CA CYS A 412 1.11 -3.19 5.81
C CYS A 412 2.59 -3.55 5.65
N GLY A 413 3.36 -2.67 5.00
CA GLY A 413 4.71 -2.98 4.53
C GLY A 413 4.62 -3.82 3.26
N LEU A 414 5.27 -3.36 2.18
CA LEU A 414 5.42 -4.15 0.95
C LEU A 414 6.82 -4.78 0.87
N GLY A 415 7.82 -4.14 1.48
CA GLY A 415 9.23 -4.56 1.38
C GLY A 415 9.48 -5.97 1.91
N GLN A 416 8.84 -6.37 3.00
CA GLN A 416 8.95 -7.74 3.54
C GLN A 416 8.31 -8.78 2.62
N LEU A 417 7.19 -8.44 1.96
CA LEU A 417 6.53 -9.33 1.02
C LEU A 417 7.41 -9.56 -0.22
N ILE A 418 7.98 -8.48 -0.76
CA ILE A 418 8.91 -8.53 -1.89
C ILE A 418 10.18 -9.28 -1.48
N ALA A 419 10.76 -8.97 -0.32
CA ALA A 419 11.93 -9.67 0.20
C ALA A 419 11.70 -11.19 0.31
N MET A 420 10.59 -11.61 0.92
CA MET A 420 10.23 -13.03 1.01
C MET A 420 10.05 -13.68 -0.36
N ARG A 421 9.43 -12.97 -1.32
CA ARG A 421 9.26 -13.43 -2.69
C ARG A 421 10.60 -13.66 -3.41
N TYR A 422 11.60 -12.83 -3.12
CA TYR A 422 12.96 -12.98 -3.62
C TYR A 422 13.82 -13.90 -2.73
N GLY A 423 13.28 -14.37 -1.60
CA GLY A 423 13.94 -15.26 -0.65
C GLY A 423 14.84 -14.57 0.38
N ALA A 424 14.90 -13.23 0.40
CA ALA A 424 15.56 -12.52 1.50
C ALA A 424 14.73 -12.66 2.78
N ILE A 425 15.39 -13.00 3.89
CA ILE A 425 14.70 -13.32 5.14
C ILE A 425 14.40 -12.03 5.91
N PRO A 426 13.12 -11.71 6.18
CA PRO A 426 12.76 -10.49 6.88
C PRO A 426 13.22 -10.53 8.35
N VAL A 427 13.82 -9.42 8.80
CA VAL A 427 14.08 -9.11 10.20
C VAL A 427 13.23 -7.88 10.53
N VAL A 428 12.25 -8.02 11.41
CA VAL A 428 11.18 -7.01 11.56
C VAL A 428 10.80 -6.74 12.99
N ARG A 429 10.27 -5.53 13.23
CA ARG A 429 9.48 -5.29 14.44
C ARG A 429 8.09 -5.91 14.29
N HIS A 430 7.54 -6.44 15.38
CA HIS A 430 6.16 -6.90 15.47
C HIS A 430 5.18 -5.71 15.54
N THR A 431 4.83 -5.16 14.37
CA THR A 431 3.84 -4.07 14.26
C THR A 431 3.09 -4.14 12.94
N GLY A 432 1.82 -3.74 12.94
CA GLY A 432 0.95 -3.67 11.77
C GLY A 432 1.06 -4.89 10.85
N GLY A 433 1.23 -4.66 9.55
CA GLY A 433 1.29 -5.77 8.58
C GLY A 433 2.55 -6.62 8.68
N LEU A 434 3.61 -6.17 9.35
CA LEU A 434 4.79 -7.00 9.62
C LEU A 434 4.43 -8.14 10.58
N ALA A 435 3.62 -7.86 11.60
CA ALA A 435 3.11 -8.88 12.52
C ALA A 435 2.18 -9.89 11.85
N ASP A 436 1.39 -9.46 10.86
CA ASP A 436 0.49 -10.35 10.12
C ASP A 436 1.21 -11.24 9.10
N THR A 437 2.38 -10.81 8.62
CA THR A 437 3.08 -11.44 7.49
C THR A 437 4.36 -12.17 7.88
N VAL A 438 4.95 -11.83 9.04
CA VAL A 438 6.20 -12.42 9.54
C VAL A 438 6.00 -13.12 10.88
N GLN A 439 6.24 -14.43 10.90
CA GLN A 439 6.24 -15.31 12.06
C GLN A 439 7.69 -15.61 12.47
N ASP A 440 8.00 -15.47 13.76
CA ASP A 440 9.35 -15.67 14.27
C ASP A 440 9.82 -17.12 14.11
N THR A 441 11.00 -17.29 13.54
CA THR A 441 11.60 -18.60 13.25
C THR A 441 11.96 -19.35 14.52
N ASP A 442 12.39 -18.65 15.56
CA ASP A 442 12.75 -19.29 16.84
C ASP A 442 11.53 -19.82 17.59
N ALA A 443 10.37 -19.16 17.44
CA ALA A 443 9.12 -19.62 18.04
C ALA A 443 8.61 -20.91 17.38
N ASN A 444 8.85 -21.08 16.08
CA ASN A 444 8.48 -22.29 15.35
C ASN A 444 9.34 -22.45 14.08
N ILE A 445 10.38 -23.27 14.14
CA ILE A 445 11.31 -23.46 13.02
C ILE A 445 10.63 -23.97 11.74
N GLU A 446 9.55 -24.74 11.87
CA GLU A 446 8.79 -25.35 10.77
C GLU A 446 7.80 -24.38 10.12
N LYS A 447 7.38 -23.31 10.83
CA LYS A 447 6.36 -22.36 10.34
C LYS A 447 6.84 -20.92 10.22
N GLY A 448 7.89 -20.52 10.95
CA GLY A 448 8.41 -19.16 10.93
C GLY A 448 8.94 -18.77 9.57
N ASN A 449 8.95 -17.49 9.25
CA ASN A 449 9.37 -17.00 7.94
C ASN A 449 10.27 -15.76 8.06
N GLY A 450 10.68 -15.40 9.28
CA GLY A 450 11.62 -14.32 9.56
C GLY A 450 12.05 -14.28 11.02
N PHE A 451 12.67 -13.17 11.42
CA PHE A 451 13.10 -12.90 12.79
C PHE A 451 12.38 -11.67 13.30
N VAL A 452 11.72 -11.81 14.44
CA VAL A 452 10.82 -10.77 14.95
C VAL A 452 11.32 -10.23 16.29
N PHE A 453 11.28 -8.91 16.47
CA PHE A 453 11.47 -8.27 17.78
C PHE A 453 10.24 -7.43 18.18
N GLN A 454 9.99 -7.31 19.48
CA GLN A 454 8.77 -6.70 20.01
C GLN A 454 8.97 -5.21 20.34
N ASP A 455 9.92 -4.93 21.23
CA ASP A 455 10.12 -3.58 21.74
C ASP A 455 10.80 -2.68 20.71
N TYR A 456 10.32 -1.43 20.62
CA TYR A 456 10.97 -0.40 19.81
C TYR A 456 12.20 0.16 20.54
N HIS A 457 13.22 -0.68 20.70
CA HIS A 457 14.44 -0.37 21.45
C HIS A 457 15.70 -0.96 20.78
N PRO A 458 16.84 -0.23 20.72
CA PRO A 458 18.02 -0.67 19.99
C PRO A 458 18.52 -2.07 20.39
N ALA A 459 18.45 -2.41 21.67
CA ALA A 459 18.85 -3.72 22.17
C ALA A 459 18.04 -4.88 21.53
N SER A 460 16.73 -4.70 21.35
CA SER A 460 15.83 -5.72 20.78
C SER A 460 16.09 -5.90 19.28
N LEU A 461 16.40 -4.82 18.57
CA LEU A 461 16.87 -4.87 17.18
C LEU A 461 18.20 -5.63 17.07
N ILE A 462 19.18 -5.29 17.91
CA ILE A 462 20.50 -5.96 17.92
C ILE A 462 20.35 -7.46 18.17
N GLU A 463 19.50 -7.85 19.12
CA GLU A 463 19.23 -9.26 19.42
C GLU A 463 18.62 -9.99 18.22
N ALA A 464 17.60 -9.43 17.56
CA ALA A 464 17.00 -10.04 16.38
C ALA A 464 17.99 -10.20 15.22
N VAL A 465 18.83 -9.19 14.97
CA VAL A 465 19.87 -9.28 13.94
C VAL A 465 20.90 -10.36 14.28
N LYS A 466 21.31 -10.48 15.54
CA LYS A 466 22.22 -11.54 15.99
C LYS A 466 21.63 -12.94 15.84
N ARG A 467 20.34 -13.12 16.15
CA ARG A 467 19.63 -14.40 15.95
C ARG A 467 19.59 -14.76 14.47
N ALA A 468 19.24 -13.81 13.61
CA ALA A 468 19.23 -14.00 12.17
C ALA A 468 20.63 -14.35 11.62
N GLU A 469 21.67 -13.64 12.04
CA GLU A 469 23.07 -13.92 11.70
C GLU A 469 23.51 -15.32 12.15
N GLY A 470 23.22 -15.69 13.40
CA GLY A 470 23.52 -17.03 13.91
C GLY A 470 22.86 -18.12 13.06
N PHE A 471 21.58 -17.91 12.69
CA PHE A 471 20.83 -18.85 11.87
C PHE A 471 21.34 -18.94 10.42
N PHE A 472 21.85 -17.84 9.85
CA PHE A 472 22.43 -17.81 8.51
C PHE A 472 23.57 -18.80 8.30
N TYR A 473 24.36 -19.07 9.35
CA TYR A 473 25.47 -20.03 9.26
C TYR A 473 25.00 -21.49 9.21
N HIS A 474 23.74 -21.78 9.54
CA HIS A 474 23.12 -23.09 9.33
C HIS A 474 22.55 -23.19 7.91
N LYS A 475 23.45 -23.32 6.90
CA LYS A 475 23.12 -23.19 5.46
C LYS A 475 21.93 -24.03 5.00
N ASP A 476 21.81 -25.28 5.42
CA ASP A 476 20.68 -26.15 5.04
C ASP A 476 19.34 -25.65 5.60
N ALA A 477 19.33 -25.19 6.86
CA ALA A 477 18.15 -24.64 7.50
C ALA A 477 17.78 -23.28 6.89
N TRP A 478 18.78 -22.44 6.60
CA TRP A 478 18.62 -21.16 5.90
C TRP A 478 17.98 -21.36 4.52
N GLN A 479 18.48 -22.31 3.73
CA GLN A 479 17.90 -22.63 2.42
C GLN A 479 16.45 -23.11 2.51
N LYS A 480 16.10 -23.94 3.50
CA LYS A 480 14.70 -24.35 3.73
C LYS A 480 13.81 -23.15 4.06
N LEU A 481 14.27 -22.25 4.93
CA LEU A 481 13.58 -21.01 5.28
C LEU A 481 13.37 -20.11 4.05
N MET A 482 14.41 -19.91 3.22
CA MET A 482 14.30 -19.15 1.97
C MET A 482 13.26 -19.75 1.02
N LYS A 483 13.32 -21.07 0.79
CA LYS A 483 12.37 -21.76 -0.10
C LYS A 483 10.93 -21.64 0.40
N ARG A 484 10.72 -21.77 1.71
CA ARG A 484 9.41 -21.58 2.34
C ARG A 484 8.88 -20.17 2.07
N ASN A 485 9.69 -19.14 2.29
CA ASN A 485 9.30 -17.74 2.05
C ASN A 485 8.88 -17.49 0.60
N MET A 486 9.65 -18.01 -0.37
CA MET A 486 9.37 -17.85 -1.79
C MET A 486 8.08 -18.56 -2.26
N LEU A 487 7.59 -19.53 -1.48
CA LEU A 487 6.36 -20.29 -1.76
C LEU A 487 5.12 -19.72 -1.08
N LEU A 488 5.25 -18.71 -0.21
CA LEU A 488 4.09 -18.03 0.37
C LEU A 488 3.31 -17.27 -0.72
N ASP A 489 1.98 -17.27 -0.60
CA ASP A 489 1.08 -16.57 -1.50
C ASP A 489 0.64 -15.23 -0.91
N PHE A 490 1.32 -14.17 -1.33
CA PHE A 490 0.97 -12.77 -1.10
C PHE A 490 0.60 -12.08 -2.42
N SER A 491 0.00 -12.83 -3.36
CA SER A 491 -0.51 -12.28 -4.62
C SER A 491 -1.72 -11.37 -4.39
N TRP A 492 -1.96 -10.45 -5.32
CA TRP A 492 -3.16 -9.61 -5.28
C TRP A 492 -4.44 -10.43 -5.47
N GLU A 493 -4.39 -11.58 -6.13
CA GLU A 493 -5.52 -12.51 -6.28
C GLU A 493 -5.99 -13.06 -4.92
N ALA A 494 -5.07 -13.29 -3.99
CA ALA A 494 -5.40 -13.71 -2.63
C ALA A 494 -6.16 -12.58 -1.89
N SER A 495 -5.62 -11.36 -1.89
CA SER A 495 -6.26 -10.20 -1.25
C SER A 495 -7.58 -9.80 -1.92
N ALA A 496 -7.68 -9.89 -3.25
CA ALA A 496 -8.87 -9.54 -4.00
C ALA A 496 -10.09 -10.40 -3.62
N LYS A 497 -9.90 -11.68 -3.26
CA LYS A 497 -10.97 -12.54 -2.74
C LYS A 497 -11.53 -12.02 -1.41
N MET A 498 -10.67 -11.48 -0.55
CA MET A 498 -11.11 -10.86 0.72
C MET A 498 -11.87 -9.57 0.46
N TYR A 499 -11.40 -8.73 -0.46
CA TYR A 499 -12.13 -7.52 -0.89
C TYR A 499 -13.50 -7.86 -1.51
N GLN A 500 -13.60 -8.93 -2.30
CA GLN A 500 -14.86 -9.41 -2.86
C GLN A 500 -15.89 -9.69 -1.74
N ASP A 501 -15.46 -10.28 -0.63
CA ASP A 501 -16.34 -10.53 0.53
C ASP A 501 -16.73 -9.24 1.25
N ILE A 502 -15.83 -8.26 1.34
CA ILE A 502 -16.15 -6.92 1.85
C ILE A 502 -17.19 -6.23 0.99
N TYR A 503 -17.05 -6.27 -0.34
CA TYR A 503 -18.04 -5.69 -1.26
C TYR A 503 -19.42 -6.31 -1.08
N ARG A 504 -19.50 -7.64 -0.93
CA ARG A 504 -20.77 -8.32 -0.63
C ARG A 504 -21.38 -7.85 0.69
N LYS A 505 -20.57 -7.60 1.72
CA LYS A 505 -21.04 -7.05 3.01
C LYS A 505 -21.55 -5.62 2.85
N ALA A 506 -20.86 -4.77 2.10
CA ALA A 506 -21.25 -3.38 1.85
C ALA A 506 -22.61 -3.30 1.13
N ILE A 507 -22.82 -4.11 0.10
CA ILE A 507 -24.09 -4.20 -0.64
C ILE A 507 -25.23 -4.65 0.28
N LYS A 508 -25.00 -5.66 1.13
CA LYS A 508 -26.02 -6.17 2.06
C LYS A 508 -26.45 -5.15 3.12
N ARG A 509 -25.54 -4.27 3.55
CA ARG A 509 -25.83 -3.23 4.56
C ARG A 509 -26.63 -2.05 4.01
N GLN A 510 -26.70 -1.92 2.69
CA GLN A 510 -27.46 -0.85 2.04
C GLN A 510 -28.94 -1.23 1.84
N LYS A 511 -29.24 -2.53 1.75
CA LYS A 511 -30.61 -3.07 1.75
C LYS A 511 -31.17 -3.03 3.16
#